data_AF-A0A7X7BV63-F1
#
_entry.id   AF-A0A7X7BV63-F1
#
_cell.length_a   1.000
_cell.length_b   1.000
_cell.length_c   1.000
_cell.angle_alpha   90.00
_cell.angle_beta   90.00
_cell.angle_gamma   90.00
#
_symmetry.space_group_name_H-M   'P 1'
#
loop_
_entity.id
_entity.type
_entity.pdbx_description
1 polymer ?
#
loop_
_entity_poly.entity_id
_entity_poly.type
_entity_poly.pdbx_seq_one_letter_code
_entity_poly.pdbx_strand_id
1 'polypeptide(L)'
;MPGFLISIILLFPIVGFAERFYHHRKVFLMAIGLLGLALMLTFFKISYGGLLVVMMLFFLGFNTLEAMQPSLMSRFAPADNRGMVMGIFSSSQFIGIAVGGQLGMQLRGSFESPLVVFFAAILLVLAWLYVAYPMKNPVRKPKTDDPLEAKETADNRESSEG
;
A
#
# COMPACT_ATOMS: atom_id res chain seq x y z
N MET A 1 -25.12 1.72 -1.29
CA MET A 1 -24.20 1.79 -2.45
C MET A 1 -23.99 3.20 -3.07
N PRO A 2 -24.64 4.32 -2.67
CA PRO A 2 -24.26 5.66 -3.19
C PRO A 2 -22.93 6.22 -2.65
N GLY A 3 -22.60 5.95 -1.38
CA GLY A 3 -21.40 6.51 -0.73
C GLY A 3 -20.06 5.99 -1.28
N PHE A 4 -20.04 4.77 -1.81
CA PHE A 4 -18.84 4.15 -2.40
C PHE A 4 -18.38 4.89 -3.66
N LEU A 5 -19.33 5.27 -4.53
CA LEU A 5 -19.05 6.01 -5.77
C LEU A 5 -18.53 7.42 -5.49
N ILE A 6 -19.08 8.09 -4.47
CA ILE A 6 -18.62 9.43 -4.06
C ILE A 6 -17.20 9.36 -3.49
N SER A 7 -16.87 8.30 -2.74
CA SER A 7 -15.53 8.10 -2.21
C SER A 7 -14.49 7.86 -3.31
N ILE A 8 -14.84 7.16 -4.39
CA ILE A 8 -13.95 6.95 -5.55
C ILE A 8 -13.64 8.29 -6.24
N ILE A 9 -14.64 9.13 -6.45
CA ILE A 9 -14.47 10.42 -7.14
C ILE A 9 -13.59 11.39 -6.33
N LEU A 10 -13.73 11.41 -5.00
CA LEU A 10 -12.89 12.25 -4.13
C LEU A 10 -11.48 11.69 -3.88
N LEU A 11 -11.23 10.41 -4.19
CA LEU A 11 -9.94 9.75 -3.96
C LEU A 11 -8.85 10.27 -4.91
N PHE A 12 -9.19 10.46 -6.19
CA PHE A 12 -8.25 10.88 -7.24
C PHE A 12 -7.47 12.17 -6.92
N PRO A 13 -8.10 13.28 -6.47
CA PRO A 13 -7.36 14.51 -6.17
C PRO A 13 -6.47 14.42 -4.93
N ILE A 14 -6.83 13.60 -3.93
CA ILE A 14 -6.06 13.47 -2.68
C ILE A 14 -4.86 12.54 -2.88
N VAL A 15 -5.04 11.42 -3.58
CA VAL A 15 -3.95 10.46 -3.90
C VAL A 15 -2.92 11.10 -4.84
N GLY A 16 -3.37 11.87 -5.85
CA GLY A 16 -2.46 12.60 -6.72
C GLY A 16 -1.62 13.66 -6.00
N PHE A 17 -2.12 14.25 -4.91
CA PHE A 17 -1.35 15.18 -4.07
C PHE A 17 -0.35 14.46 -3.17
N ALA A 18 -0.67 13.24 -2.70
CA ALA A 18 0.21 12.40 -1.89
C ALA A 18 1.36 11.77 -2.70
N GLU A 19 1.14 11.48 -3.98
CA GLU A 19 2.16 10.94 -4.91
C GLU A 19 3.34 11.89 -5.15
N ARG A 20 3.22 13.17 -4.77
CA ARG A 20 4.33 14.13 -4.87
C ARG A 20 5.51 13.84 -3.93
N PHE A 21 5.36 12.94 -2.94
CA PHE A 21 6.42 12.63 -1.97
C PHE A 21 7.12 11.30 -2.27
N TYR A 22 8.22 11.41 -3.02
CA TYR A 22 9.14 10.38 -3.56
C TYR A 22 9.91 9.50 -2.53
N HIS A 23 9.33 9.15 -1.38
CA HIS A 23 9.97 8.28 -0.38
C HIS A 23 9.15 7.02 -0.09
N HIS A 24 9.24 6.03 -0.98
CA HIS A 24 8.46 4.78 -0.96
C HIS A 24 8.33 4.10 0.43
N ARG A 25 9.41 4.00 1.24
CA ARG A 25 9.32 3.41 2.59
C ARG A 25 8.52 4.28 3.58
N LYS A 26 8.73 5.60 3.55
CA LYS A 26 8.07 6.53 4.48
C LYS A 26 6.57 6.59 4.19
N VAL A 27 6.19 6.63 2.92
CA VAL A 27 4.78 6.63 2.50
C VAL A 27 4.08 5.34 2.91
N PHE A 28 4.74 4.18 2.78
CA PHE A 28 4.19 2.90 3.19
C PHE A 28 3.91 2.85 4.71
N LEU A 29 4.89 3.24 5.52
CA LEU A 29 4.73 3.29 6.98
C LEU A 29 3.68 4.31 7.43
N MET A 30 3.63 5.48 6.80
CA MET A 30 2.60 6.49 7.06
C MET A 30 1.20 5.97 6.71
N ALA A 31 1.05 5.25 5.59
CA ALA A 31 -0.24 4.70 5.19
C ALA A 31 -0.73 3.62 6.17
N ILE A 32 0.15 2.74 6.66
CA ILE A 32 -0.20 1.77 7.72
C ILE A 32 -0.58 2.51 9.02
N GLY A 33 0.17 3.54 9.41
CA GLY A 33 -0.14 4.36 10.58
C GLY A 33 -1.49 5.07 10.46
N LEU A 34 -1.79 5.62 9.28
CA LEU A 34 -3.08 6.27 8.98
C LEU A 34 -4.24 5.28 9.07
N LEU A 35 -4.05 4.06 8.55
CA LEU A 35 -5.04 2.99 8.63
C LEU A 35 -5.31 2.61 10.10
N GLY A 36 -4.26 2.45 10.90
CA GLY A 36 -4.36 2.17 12.33
C GLY A 36 -5.04 3.29 13.10
N LEU A 37 -4.72 4.56 12.80
CA LEU A 37 -5.36 5.73 13.40
C LEU A 37 -6.86 5.77 13.08
N ALA A 38 -7.24 5.53 11.82
CA ALA A 38 -8.64 5.49 11.41
C ALA A 38 -9.41 4.39 12.17
N LEU A 39 -8.82 3.20 12.32
CA LEU A 39 -9.41 2.12 13.12
C LEU A 39 -9.49 2.46 14.62
N MET A 40 -8.51 3.19 15.16
CA MET A 40 -8.54 3.60 16.58
C MET A 40 -9.65 4.62 16.85
N LEU A 41 -9.89 5.53 15.90
CA LEU A 41 -10.95 6.53 16.03
C LEU A 41 -12.35 5.90 16.12
N THR A 42 -12.59 4.72 15.54
CA THR A 42 -13.91 4.04 15.60
C THR A 42 -14.31 3.58 17.00
N PHE A 43 -13.38 3.53 17.96
CA PHE A 43 -13.68 3.21 19.36
C PHE A 43 -14.30 4.38 20.13
N PHE A 44 -14.13 5.61 19.64
CA PHE A 44 -14.73 6.78 20.26
C PHE A 44 -16.19 6.95 19.81
N LYS A 45 -16.99 7.66 20.60
CA LYS A 45 -18.32 8.08 20.15
C LYS A 45 -18.16 9.19 19.11
N ILE A 46 -18.29 8.84 17.84
CA ILE A 46 -18.17 9.78 16.72
C ILE A 46 -19.56 10.20 16.23
N SER A 47 -19.73 11.47 15.89
CA SER A 47 -20.91 11.96 15.18
C SER A 47 -20.96 11.41 13.74
N TYR A 48 -22.11 11.49 13.08
CA TYR A 48 -22.24 11.06 11.67
C TYR A 48 -21.21 11.74 10.76
N GLY A 49 -20.97 13.05 10.96
CA GLY A 49 -19.95 13.79 10.22
C GLY A 49 -18.53 13.29 10.49
N GLY A 50 -18.21 12.96 11.75
CA GLY A 50 -16.89 12.40 12.07
C GLY A 50 -16.70 10.97 11.53
N LEU A 51 -17.77 10.17 11.41
CA LEU A 51 -17.69 8.85 10.78
C LEU A 51 -17.28 8.96 9.31
N LEU A 52 -17.79 9.96 8.58
CA LEU A 52 -17.37 10.23 7.20
C LEU A 52 -15.87 10.55 7.10
N VAL A 53 -15.36 11.35 8.04
CA VAL A 53 -13.93 11.67 8.12
C VAL A 53 -13.10 10.42 8.38
N VAL A 54 -13.51 9.59 9.34
CA VAL A 54 -12.81 8.32 9.66
C VAL A 54 -12.81 7.37 8.45
N MET A 55 -13.93 7.25 7.75
CA MET A 55 -14.02 6.46 6.52
C MET A 55 -13.09 7.01 5.42
N MET A 56 -13.04 8.33 5.22
CA MET A 56 -12.10 8.95 4.28
C MET A 56 -10.64 8.63 4.61
N LEU A 57 -10.24 8.75 5.88
CA LEU A 57 -8.87 8.43 6.31
C LEU A 57 -8.55 6.94 6.08
N PHE A 58 -9.50 6.05 6.39
CA PHE A 58 -9.37 4.62 6.14
C PHE A 58 -9.17 4.31 4.65
N PHE A 59 -10.05 4.83 3.78
CA PHE A 59 -9.95 4.62 2.33
C PHE A 59 -8.67 5.23 1.75
N LEU A 60 -8.23 6.40 2.23
CA LEU A 60 -6.99 7.01 1.78
C LEU A 60 -5.77 6.13 2.09
N GLY A 61 -5.67 5.63 3.33
CA GLY A 61 -4.58 4.74 3.73
C GLY A 61 -4.62 3.41 2.97
N PHE A 62 -5.81 2.81 2.87
CA PHE A 62 -6.02 1.53 2.19
C PHE A 62 -5.68 1.60 0.69
N ASN A 63 -6.25 2.57 -0.05
CA ASN A 63 -5.98 2.71 -1.49
C ASN A 63 -4.50 3.02 -1.77
N THR A 64 -3.85 3.79 -0.90
CA THR A 64 -2.41 4.05 -1.00
C THR A 64 -1.62 2.74 -0.88
N LEU A 65 -1.96 1.90 0.12
CA LEU A 65 -1.33 0.59 0.31
C LEU A 65 -1.60 -0.35 -0.86
N GLU A 66 -2.85 -0.41 -1.33
CA GLU A 66 -3.28 -1.24 -2.45
C GLU A 66 -2.53 -0.88 -3.75
N ALA A 67 -2.33 0.40 -4.04
CA ALA A 67 -1.53 0.85 -5.19
C ALA A 67 -0.03 0.52 -5.03
N MET A 68 0.51 0.60 -3.82
CA MET A 68 1.93 0.35 -3.55
C MET A 68 2.31 -1.14 -3.56
N GLN A 69 1.39 -2.03 -3.18
CA GLN A 69 1.65 -3.47 -3.12
C GLN A 69 2.11 -4.10 -4.46
N PRO A 70 1.38 -3.94 -5.59
CA PRO A 70 1.82 -4.49 -6.88
C PRO A 70 3.09 -3.79 -7.37
N SER A 71 3.22 -2.48 -7.11
CA SER A 71 4.44 -1.73 -7.45
C SER A 71 5.69 -2.29 -6.77
N LEU A 72 5.62 -2.56 -5.45
CA LEU A 72 6.72 -3.16 -4.69
C LEU A 72 7.01 -4.59 -5.18
N MET A 73 5.97 -5.41 -5.37
CA MET A 73 6.16 -6.78 -5.85
C MET A 73 6.78 -6.83 -7.25
N SER A 74 6.40 -5.93 -8.17
CA SER A 74 7.02 -5.83 -9.50
C SER A 74 8.51 -5.50 -9.46
N ARG A 75 8.94 -4.72 -8.45
CA ARG A 75 10.33 -4.25 -8.31
C ARG A 75 11.24 -5.30 -7.68
N PHE A 76 10.70 -6.14 -6.80
CA PHE A 76 11.43 -7.27 -6.22
C PHE A 76 11.44 -8.50 -7.13
N ALA A 77 10.53 -8.58 -8.12
CA ALA A 77 10.48 -9.66 -9.09
C ALA A 77 11.63 -9.56 -10.13
N PRO A 78 12.34 -10.67 -10.41
CA PRO A 78 13.21 -10.79 -11.59
C PRO A 78 12.42 -10.49 -12.87
N ALA A 79 13.04 -9.84 -13.86
CA ALA A 79 12.37 -9.42 -15.09
C ALA A 79 11.64 -10.60 -15.79
N ASP A 80 12.26 -11.77 -15.77
CA ASP A 80 11.75 -13.00 -16.41
C ASP A 80 10.56 -13.63 -15.69
N ASN A 81 10.39 -13.36 -14.38
CA ASN A 81 9.38 -14.01 -13.53
C ASN A 81 8.29 -13.04 -13.04
N ARG A 82 8.19 -11.83 -13.61
CA ARG A 82 7.20 -10.82 -13.17
C ARG A 82 5.77 -11.34 -13.22
N GLY A 83 5.39 -12.07 -14.28
CA GLY A 83 4.04 -12.64 -14.42
C GLY A 83 3.71 -13.65 -13.31
N MET A 84 4.67 -14.52 -12.95
CA MET A 84 4.49 -15.51 -11.88
C MET A 84 4.37 -14.85 -10.50
N VAL A 85 5.23 -13.87 -10.19
CA VAL A 85 5.18 -13.13 -8.92
C VAL A 85 3.85 -12.39 -8.77
N MET A 86 3.37 -11.77 -9.85
CA MET A 86 2.05 -11.12 -9.87
C MET A 86 0.90 -12.11 -9.69
N GLY A 87 0.97 -13.28 -10.33
CA GLY A 87 -0.01 -14.35 -10.14
C GLY A 87 -0.11 -14.82 -8.69
N ILE A 88 1.04 -15.11 -8.05
CA ILE A 88 1.11 -15.51 -6.63
C ILE A 88 0.53 -14.41 -5.73
N PHE A 89 0.83 -13.14 -6.02
CA PHE A 89 0.30 -12.01 -5.28
C PHE A 89 -1.23 -11.96 -5.34
N SER A 90 -1.83 -12.05 -6.53
CA SER A 90 -3.29 -12.05 -6.70
C SER A 90 -3.95 -13.26 -6.03
N SER A 91 -3.39 -14.47 -6.16
CA SER A 91 -3.90 -15.64 -5.45
C SER A 91 -3.86 -15.45 -3.93
N SER A 92 -2.78 -14.88 -3.41
CA SER A 92 -2.64 -14.58 -1.98
C SER A 92 -3.65 -13.54 -1.51
N GLN A 93 -3.94 -12.52 -2.34
CA GLN A 93 -4.99 -11.53 -2.05
C GLN A 93 -6.38 -12.19 -1.95
N PHE A 94 -6.74 -13.05 -2.91
CA PHE A 94 -8.04 -13.75 -2.86
C PHE A 94 -8.16 -14.65 -1.63
N ILE A 95 -7.09 -15.39 -1.28
CA ILE A 95 -7.05 -16.21 -0.07
C ILE A 95 -7.22 -15.32 1.18
N GLY A 96 -6.49 -14.20 1.25
CA GLY A 96 -6.60 -13.25 2.35
C GLY A 96 -8.01 -12.68 2.51
N ILE A 97 -8.67 -12.33 1.41
CA ILE A 97 -10.07 -11.85 1.43
C ILE A 97 -11.01 -12.94 1.93
N ALA A 98 -10.86 -14.18 1.44
CA ALA A 98 -11.72 -15.29 1.84
C ALA A 98 -11.56 -15.63 3.34
N VAL A 99 -10.31 -15.80 3.80
CA VAL A 99 -10.00 -16.13 5.21
C VAL A 99 -10.37 -14.97 6.13
N GLY A 100 -10.01 -13.74 5.76
CA GLY A 100 -10.35 -12.54 6.53
C GLY A 100 -11.86 -12.31 6.62
N GLY A 101 -12.60 -12.55 5.54
CA GLY A 101 -14.05 -12.48 5.51
C GLY A 101 -14.70 -13.52 6.44
N GLN A 102 -14.24 -14.77 6.40
CA GLN A 102 -14.74 -15.83 7.26
C GLN A 102 -14.43 -15.57 8.74
N LEU A 103 -13.18 -15.20 9.07
CA LEU A 103 -12.78 -14.88 10.44
C LEU A 103 -13.54 -13.67 10.98
N GLY A 104 -13.66 -12.60 10.18
CA GLY A 104 -14.42 -11.41 10.57
C GLY A 104 -15.90 -11.72 10.81
N MET A 105 -16.50 -12.57 9.98
CA MET A 105 -17.88 -13.02 10.15
C MET A 105 -18.04 -13.85 11.43
N GLN A 106 -17.13 -14.80 11.70
CA GLN A 106 -17.19 -15.64 12.88
C GLN A 106 -16.98 -14.83 14.17
N LEU A 107 -16.01 -13.90 14.19
CA LEU A 107 -15.82 -12.98 15.31
C LEU A 107 -17.07 -12.13 15.58
N ARG A 108 -17.73 -11.64 14.53
CA ARG A 108 -18.99 -10.91 14.68
C ARG A 108 -20.15 -11.79 15.15
N GLY A 109 -20.16 -13.07 14.77
CA GLY A 109 -21.21 -14.01 15.16
C GLY A 109 -21.07 -14.55 16.58
N SER A 110 -19.84 -14.65 17.10
CA SER A 110 -19.56 -15.17 18.44
C SER A 110 -19.58 -14.12 19.55
N PHE A 111 -19.48 -12.83 19.21
CA PHE A 111 -19.45 -11.74 20.18
C PHE A 111 -20.51 -10.69 19.87
N GLU A 112 -21.28 -10.27 20.88
CA GLU A 112 -22.36 -9.28 20.71
C GLU A 112 -21.83 -7.87 20.37
N SER A 113 -20.59 -7.56 20.74
CA SER A 113 -20.00 -6.25 20.52
C SER A 113 -19.30 -6.15 19.16
N PRO A 114 -19.71 -5.19 18.29
CA PRO A 114 -19.03 -4.96 17.02
C PRO A 114 -17.59 -4.47 17.17
N LEU A 115 -17.20 -3.99 18.36
CA LEU A 115 -15.85 -3.51 18.66
C LEU A 115 -14.78 -4.61 18.59
N VAL A 116 -15.16 -5.89 18.77
CA VAL A 116 -14.22 -7.02 18.75
C VAL A 116 -13.51 -7.16 17.40
N VAL A 117 -14.24 -6.93 16.30
CA VAL A 117 -13.68 -6.98 14.94
C VAL A 117 -12.69 -5.84 14.72
N PHE A 118 -13.02 -4.62 15.18
CA PHE A 118 -12.11 -3.48 15.09
C PHE A 118 -10.85 -3.67 15.94
N PHE A 119 -10.99 -4.29 17.11
CA PHE A 119 -9.85 -4.59 17.98
C PHE A 119 -8.90 -5.59 17.32
N ALA A 120 -9.44 -6.69 16.76
CA ALA A 120 -8.67 -7.66 16.00
C ALA A 120 -7.97 -7.01 14.79
N ALA A 121 -8.65 -6.09 14.08
CA ALA A 121 -8.06 -5.36 12.97
C ALA A 121 -6.89 -4.46 13.40
N ILE A 122 -7.00 -3.75 14.54
CA ILE A 122 -5.90 -2.94 15.08
C ILE A 122 -4.70 -3.82 15.42
N LEU A 123 -4.91 -4.97 16.09
CA LEU A 123 -3.82 -5.90 16.40
C LEU A 123 -3.10 -6.37 15.13
N LEU A 124 -3.85 -6.65 14.07
CA LEU A 124 -3.29 -7.08 12.79
C LEU A 124 -2.50 -5.96 12.11
N VAL A 125 -2.98 -4.70 12.17
CA VAL A 125 -2.25 -3.53 11.68
C VAL A 125 -0.97 -3.30 12.50
N LEU A 126 -1.00 -3.45 13.82
CA LEU A 126 0.19 -3.32 14.68
C LEU A 126 1.22 -4.42 14.39
N ALA A 127 0.77 -5.67 14.22
CA ALA A 127 1.63 -6.77 13.80
C ALA A 127 2.26 -6.49 12.43
N TRP A 128 1.49 -5.97 11.48
CA TRP A 128 1.99 -5.59 10.17
C TRP A 128 3.01 -4.44 10.27
N LEU A 129 2.74 -3.42 11.09
CA LEU A 129 3.65 -2.30 11.30
C LEU A 129 4.98 -2.77 11.92
N TYR A 130 4.94 -3.69 12.86
CA TYR A 130 6.13 -4.32 13.45
C TYR A 130 6.96 -5.07 12.39
N VAL A 131 6.32 -5.84 11.52
CA VAL A 131 6.98 -6.56 10.41
C VAL A 131 7.49 -5.60 9.32
N ALA A 132 6.79 -4.50 9.06
CA ALA A 132 7.17 -3.51 8.05
C ALA A 132 8.30 -2.57 8.51
N TYR A 133 8.46 -2.38 9.82
CA TYR A 133 9.50 -1.51 10.41
C TYR A 133 10.94 -1.82 9.92
N PRO A 134 11.40 -3.09 9.86
CA PRO A 134 12.75 -3.45 9.38
C PRO A 134 12.93 -3.39 7.85
N MET A 135 11.91 -3.07 7.04
CA MET A 135 12.07 -3.01 5.58
C MET A 135 13.12 -1.95 5.20
N LYS A 136 14.20 -2.39 4.54
CA LYS A 136 15.22 -1.50 3.95
C LYS A 136 14.69 -0.90 2.66
N ASN A 137 14.99 0.39 2.45
CA ASN A 137 14.60 1.12 1.25
C ASN A 137 15.16 0.39 0.01
N PRO A 138 14.37 0.09 -1.04
CA PRO A 138 14.93 -0.43 -2.28
C PRO A 138 15.83 0.65 -2.87
N VAL A 139 17.14 0.47 -2.73
CA VAL A 139 18.15 1.35 -3.32
C VAL A 139 17.98 1.24 -4.82
N ARG A 140 17.61 2.36 -5.46
CA ARG A 140 17.57 2.50 -6.91
C ARG A 140 18.99 2.20 -7.40
N LYS A 141 19.21 1.09 -8.12
CA LYS A 141 20.48 0.94 -8.86
C LYS A 141 20.57 2.14 -9.82
N PRO A 142 21.67 2.91 -9.81
CA PRO A 142 21.90 3.95 -10.80
C PRO A 142 21.77 3.33 -12.19
N LYS A 143 21.10 4.04 -13.10
CA LYS A 143 21.04 3.69 -14.52
C LYS A 143 22.46 3.90 -15.08
N THR A 144 23.32 2.89 -14.99
CA THR A 144 24.70 2.94 -15.53
C THR A 144 25.02 1.74 -16.42
N ASP A 145 24.01 0.91 -16.73
CA ASP A 145 24.12 -0.22 -17.65
C ASP A 145 23.31 0.01 -18.93
N ASP A 146 23.09 1.27 -19.35
CA ASP A 146 22.54 1.57 -20.67
C ASP A 146 23.70 1.43 -21.68
N PRO A 147 23.75 0.37 -22.51
CA PRO A 147 24.89 0.14 -23.41
C PRO A 147 25.04 1.26 -24.45
N LEU A 148 24.00 2.07 -24.62
CA LEU A 148 23.98 3.21 -25.53
C LEU A 148 24.81 4.38 -24.97
N GLU A 149 24.75 4.66 -23.66
CA GLU A 149 25.51 5.76 -23.04
C GLU A 149 26.99 5.40 -22.91
N ALA A 150 27.30 4.11 -22.68
CA ALA A 150 28.67 3.58 -22.72
C ALA A 150 29.28 3.61 -24.14
N LYS A 151 28.46 3.42 -25.17
CA LYS A 151 28.88 3.61 -26.57
C LYS A 151 29.10 5.07 -26.89
N GLU A 152 28.21 5.96 -26.45
CA GLU A 152 28.32 7.41 -26.70
C GLU A 152 29.54 8.04 -26.01
N THR A 153 29.91 7.54 -24.82
CA THR A 153 31.15 7.97 -24.13
C THR A 153 32.42 7.35 -24.70
N ALA A 154 32.35 6.17 -25.33
CA ALA A 154 33.50 5.59 -26.04
C ALA A 154 33.74 6.30 -27.38
N ASP A 155 32.66 6.55 -28.14
CA ASP A 155 32.68 7.22 -29.46
C ASP A 155 33.16 8.68 -29.35
N ASN A 156 32.72 9.42 -28.33
CA ASN A 156 33.21 10.79 -28.08
C ASN A 156 34.69 10.85 -27.64
N ARG A 157 35.24 9.78 -27.05
CA ARG A 157 36.66 9.73 -26.67
C ARG A 157 37.54 9.48 -27.90
N GLU A 158 37.13 8.56 -28.79
CA GLU A 158 37.84 8.28 -30.03
C GLU A 158 37.81 9.48 -31.01
N SER A 159 36.71 10.24 -31.06
CA SER A 159 36.60 11.45 -31.89
C SER A 159 37.45 12.64 -31.39
N SER A 160 37.88 12.62 -30.12
CA SER A 160 38.71 13.69 -29.52
C SER A 160 40.23 13.46 -29.64
N GLU A 161 40.66 12.26 -30.05
CA GLU A 161 42.07 11.88 -30.20
C GLU A 161 42.53 11.78 -31.67
N GLY A 162 41.64 12.00 -32.64
CA GLY A 162 41.95 12.03 -34.08
C GLY A 162 41.96 13.45 -34.67
#